data_AF-A0A2E0PPV9-F1
#
_entry.id   AF-A0A2E0PPV9-F1
#
_cell.length_a   1.000
_cell.length_b   1.000
_cell.length_c   1.000
_cell.angle_alpha   90.00
_cell.angle_beta   90.00
_cell.angle_gamma   90.00
#
_symmetry.space_group_name_H-M   'P 1'
#
loop_
_entity.id
_entity.type
_entity.pdbx_description
1 polymer ?
#
loop_
_entity_poly.entity_id
_entity_poly.type
_entity_poly.pdbx_seq_one_letter_code
_entity_poly.pdbx_strand_id
1 'polypeptide(L)' 'MKKEREVPVQEYRFHYHFGNAVGSSDKYFMAHDLEEAKEMFEYSCEKRHLEPEVTKIEQWNRWNASWEVIDGSVSDPSRN' A
#
# COMPACT_ATOMS: atom_id res chain seq x y z
N MET A 1 -21.66 -0.78 30.10
CA MET A 1 -20.46 -1.06 29.28
C MET A 1 -20.49 -0.14 28.07
N LYS A 2 -19.53 0.77 27.92
CA LYS A 2 -19.36 1.53 26.68
C LYS A 2 -18.75 0.55 25.67
N LYS A 3 -19.44 0.25 24.57
CA LYS A 3 -18.85 -0.52 23.47
C LYS A 3 -17.67 0.32 22.96
N GLU A 4 -16.46 -0.16 23.18
CA GLU A 4 -15.28 0.39 22.51
C GLU A 4 -15.59 0.33 21.01
N ARG A 5 -15.62 1.49 20.35
CA ARG A 5 -15.85 1.55 18.92
C ARG A 5 -14.59 0.99 18.28
N GLU A 6 -14.70 -0.16 17.62
CA GLU A 6 -13.63 -0.71 16.80
C GLU A 6 -13.15 0.38 15.84
N VAL A 7 -11.83 0.55 15.75
CA VAL A 7 -11.22 1.48 14.81
C VAL A 7 -11.54 0.96 13.41
N PRO A 8 -12.13 1.78 12.53
CA PRO A 8 -12.48 1.32 11.19
C PRO A 8 -11.22 1.06 10.36
N VAL A 9 -11.15 -0.11 9.73
CA VAL A 9 -10.10 -0.43 8.77
C VAL A 9 -10.26 0.36 7.46
N GLN A 10 -9.12 0.70 6.88
CA GLN A 10 -8.96 1.43 5.63
C GLN A 10 -8.36 0.47 4.59
N GLU A 11 -8.64 0.73 3.31
CA GLU A 11 -8.14 -0.11 2.21
C GLU A 11 -6.93 0.56 1.57
N TYR A 12 -5.86 -0.21 1.42
CA TYR A 12 -4.59 0.21 0.86
C TYR A 12 -4.24 -0.65 -0.35
N ARG A 13 -3.60 -0.04 -1.36
CA ARG A 13 -3.11 -0.69 -2.57
C ARG A 13 -1.62 -0.39 -2.75
N PHE A 14 -0.81 -1.42 -2.72
CA PHE A 14 0.62 -1.39 -2.94
C PHE A 14 0.91 -1.78 -4.38
N HIS A 15 1.54 -0.88 -5.12
CA HIS A 15 2.09 -1.12 -6.45
C HIS A 15 3.56 -1.43 -6.29
N TYR A 16 4.03 -2.53 -6.88
CA TYR A 16 5.41 -2.98 -6.74
C TYR A 16 5.89 -3.75 -7.97
N HIS A 17 7.21 -3.86 -8.16
CA HIS A 17 7.80 -4.79 -9.13
C HIS A 17 8.89 -5.64 -8.47
N PHE A 18 9.37 -6.66 -9.18
CA PHE A 18 10.44 -7.54 -8.70
C PHE A 18 11.70 -7.30 -9.51
N GLY A 19 12.68 -6.57 -8.99
CA GLY A 19 13.98 -6.33 -9.65
C GLY A 19 13.86 -6.11 -11.17
N ASN A 20 14.48 -7.00 -11.96
CA ASN A 20 14.51 -6.94 -13.43
C ASN A 20 13.21 -7.39 -14.13
N ALA A 21 12.12 -7.62 -13.40
CA ALA A 21 10.85 -8.02 -13.99
C ALA A 21 10.22 -6.83 -14.73
N VAL A 22 9.78 -7.09 -15.97
CA VAL A 22 9.14 -6.09 -16.84
C VAL A 22 7.74 -5.69 -16.34
N GLY A 23 7.16 -6.42 -15.37
CA GLY A 23 5.80 -6.22 -14.91
C GLY A 23 5.70 -5.64 -13.50
N SER A 24 4.86 -4.61 -13.33
CA SER A 24 4.35 -4.18 -12.04
C SER A 24 3.19 -5.07 -11.59
N SER A 25 3.01 -5.18 -10.28
CA SER A 25 1.94 -5.95 -9.64
C SER A 25 1.33 -5.15 -8.50
N ASP A 26 0.09 -5.47 -8.19
CA ASP A 26 -0.66 -4.79 -7.12
C ASP A 26 -1.05 -5.78 -6.02
N LYS A 27 -0.99 -5.32 -4.77
CA LYS A 27 -1.54 -6.01 -3.61
C LYS A 27 -2.44 -5.09 -2.81
N TYR A 28 -3.51 -5.64 -2.26
CA TYR A 28 -4.53 -4.91 -1.52
C TYR A 28 -4.58 -5.39 -0.07
N PHE A 29 -4.67 -4.47 0.87
CA PHE A 29 -4.72 -4.76 2.30
C PHE A 29 -5.80 -3.92 2.98
N MET A 30 -6.41 -4.50 4.01
CA MET A 30 -7.29 -3.77 4.93
C MET A 30 -6.56 -3.66 6.26
N ALA A 31 -6.27 -2.43 6.68
CA ALA A 31 -5.49 -2.14 7.88
C ALA A 31 -6.01 -0.88 8.58
N HIS A 32 -5.73 -0.71 9.86
CA HIS A 32 -6.16 0.44 10.64
C HIS A 32 -5.38 1.70 10.26
N ASP A 33 -4.12 1.54 9.87
CA ASP A 33 -3.24 2.60 9.40
C ASP A 33 -2.27 2.09 8.30
N LEU A 34 -1.47 3.00 7.76
CA LEU A 34 -0.50 2.70 6.71
C LEU A 34 0.67 1.84 7.23
N GLU A 35 1.05 1.98 8.50
CA GLU A 35 2.17 1.24 9.09
C GLU A 35 1.82 -0.26 9.14
N GLU A 36 0.64 -0.59 9.66
CA GLU A 36 0.12 -1.95 9.68
C GLU A 36 -0.02 -2.52 8.24
N ALA A 37 -0.46 -1.70 7.29
CA ALA A 37 -0.55 -2.13 5.89
C ALA A 37 0.83 -2.47 5.29
N LYS A 38 1.87 -1.71 5.64
CA LYS A 38 3.26 -1.97 5.23
C LYS A 38 3.79 -3.26 5.85
N GLU A 39 3.58 -3.45 7.15
CA GLU A 39 3.96 -4.70 7.84
C GLU A 39 3.30 -5.92 7.19
N MET A 40 2.00 -5.83 6.86
CA MET A 40 1.29 -6.88 6.15
C MET A 40 1.87 -7.14 4.74
N PHE A 41 2.27 -6.10 4.04
CA PHE A 41 2.91 -6.21 2.73
C PHE A 41 4.27 -6.92 2.82
N GLU A 42 5.14 -6.45 3.71
CA GLU A 42 6.47 -7.02 3.96
C GLU A 42 6.36 -8.51 4.32
N TYR A 43 5.49 -8.85 5.28
CA TYR A 43 5.22 -10.23 5.68
C TYR A 43 4.72 -11.10 4.51
N SER A 44 3.88 -10.54 3.62
CA SER A 44 3.38 -11.25 2.44
C SER A 44 4.48 -11.56 1.41
N CYS A 45 5.55 -10.77 1.41
CA CYS A 45 6.67 -10.87 0.46
C CYS A 45 7.78 -11.75 1.01
N GLU A 46 8.12 -11.64 2.30
CA GLU A 46 9.06 -12.54 2.98
C GLU A 46 8.64 -14.01 2.84
N LYS A 47 7.36 -14.31 3.02
CA LYS A 47 6.81 -15.66 2.84
C LYS A 47 7.10 -16.29 1.48
N ARG A 48 7.35 -15.47 0.47
CA ARG A 48 7.57 -15.91 -0.92
C ARG A 48 9.03 -15.74 -1.34
N HIS A 49 9.92 -15.32 -0.44
CA HIS A 49 11.31 -14.94 -0.74
C HIS A 49 11.39 -13.94 -1.89
N LEU A 50 10.45 -12.99 -1.92
CA LEU A 50 10.38 -11.95 -2.93
C LEU A 50 11.04 -10.69 -2.37
N GLU A 51 11.85 -10.04 -3.20
CA GLU A 51 12.38 -8.69 -2.94
C GLU A 51 11.61 -7.69 -3.80
N PRO A 52 10.39 -7.27 -3.37
CA PRO A 52 9.62 -6.29 -4.10
C PRO A 52 10.18 -4.88 -3.87
N GLU A 53 10.17 -4.08 -4.94
CA GLU A 53 10.36 -2.64 -4.85
C GLU A 53 8.97 -1.98 -4.95
N VAL A 54 8.53 -1.33 -3.86
CA VAL A 54 7.26 -0.60 -3.83
C VAL A 54 7.43 0.72 -4.57
N THR A 55 6.63 0.95 -5.59
CA THR A 55 6.68 2.16 -6.42
C THR A 55 5.62 3.19 -6.06
N LYS A 56 4.50 2.73 -5.50
CA LYS A 56 3.38 3.59 -5.14
C LYS A 56 2.48 2.93 -4.10
N ILE A 57 1.99 3.72 -3.15
CA ILE A 57 0.95 3.29 -2.22
C ILE A 57 -0.25 4.22 -2.35
N GLU A 58 -1.42 3.62 -2.57
CA GLU A 58 -2.69 4.31 -2.66
C GLU A 58 -3.62 3.87 -1.52
N GLN A 59 -4.49 4.78 -1.10
CA GLN A 59 -5.56 4.51 -0.16
C GLN A 59 -6.91 4.70 -0.85
N TRP A 60 -7.88 3.85 -0.52
CA TRP A 60 -9.23 3.98 -1.03
C TRP A 60 -9.96 5.13 -0.35
N ASN A 61 -10.31 6.15 -1.13
CA ASN A 61 -11.23 7.19 -0.72
C ASN A 61 -12.67 6.71 -0.98
N ARG A 62 -13.35 6.29 0.09
CA ARG A 62 -14.74 5.80 0.05
C ARG A 62 -15.75 6.87 -0.38
N TRP A 63 -15.43 8.14 -0.19
CA TRP A 63 -16.32 9.26 -0.52
C TRP A 63 -16.26 9.63 -1.99
N ASN A 64 -15.08 9.50 -2.60
CA ASN A 64 -14.85 9.81 -4.01
C ASN A 64 -14.85 8.56 -4.91
N ALA A 65 -14.97 7.36 -4.31
CA ALA A 65 -14.84 6.08 -4.99
C ALA A 65 -13.58 6.00 -5.87
N SER A 66 -12.45 6.47 -5.33
CA SER A 66 -11.17 6.55 -6.04
C SER A 66 -9.99 6.15 -5.15
N TRP A 67 -8.92 5.68 -5.78
CA TRP A 67 -7.63 5.46 -5.12
C TRP A 67 -6.83 6.77 -5.11
N GLU A 68 -6.31 7.15 -3.94
CA GLU A 68 -5.53 8.37 -3.74
C GLU A 68 -4.12 8.01 -3.27
N VAL A 69 -3.10 8.62 -3.87
CA VAL A 69 -1.70 8.35 -3.49
C VAL A 69 -1.42 8.96 -2.11
N ILE A 70 -0.93 8.14 -1.18
CA ILE A 70 -0.66 8.55 0.20
C ILE A 70 0.81 8.46 0.59
N ASP A 71 1.64 7.76 -0.19
CA ASP A 71 3.09 7.83 -0.07
C ASP A 71 3.65 8.85 -1.06
N GLY A 72 4.23 9.92 -0.53
CA GLY A 72 4.82 11.02 -1.28
C GLY A 72 6.22 10.73 -1.83
N SER A 73 6.67 9.47 -1.85
CA SER A 73 8.01 9.10 -2.32
C SER A 73 8.20 9.11 -3.85
N VAL A 74 7.19 9.51 -4.64
CA VAL A 74 7.44 9.91 -6.02
C VAL A 74 7.87 11.38 -6.05
N SER A 75 9.11 11.60 -5.60
CA SER A 75 9.82 12.85 -5.85
C SER A 75 10.05 12.99 -7.36
N ASP A 76 9.14 13.72 -7.99
CA ASP A 76 9.35 14.66 -9.10
C ASP A 76 9.76 14.10 -10.49
N PRO A 77 8.86 14.09 -11.50
CA PRO A 77 9.22 13.95 -12.91
C PRO A 77 9.74 15.28 -13.51
N SER A 78 10.62 16.01 -12.81
CA SER A 78 11.19 17.28 -13.29
C SER A 78 12.71 17.29 -13.30
N ARG A 79 13.26 17.31 -14.53
CA ARG A 79 14.55 17.93 -14.94
C ARG A 79 15.81 17.17 -14.48
N ASN A 80 16.67 16.64 -15.35
CA ASN A 80 17.21 17.21 -16.59
C ASN A 80 17.86 16.11 -17.43
#